data_AF-A0AAW6KIA4-F1
#
_entry.id   AF-A0AAW6KIA4-F1
#
_cell.length_a   1.000
_cell.length_b   1.000
_cell.length_c   1.000
_cell.angle_alpha   90.00
_cell.angle_beta   90.00
_cell.angle_gamma   90.00
#
_symmetry.space_group_name_H-M   'P 1'
#
loop_
_entity.id
_entity.type
_entity.pdbx_description
1 polymer ?
#
loop_
_entity_poly.entity_id
_entity_poly.type
_entity_poly.pdbx_seq_one_letter_code
_entity_poly.pdbx_strand_id
1 'polypeptide(L)'
;MKLLAITSCPNGIAHTYMAAENLQKAADRMGVQMKVETQGGIGVENELTEQEIREADAIIIAADRSVNKDRFIGKKLLAVGVQEGIRKPEELIQKAINGDIPVYRSAAKTEASAQTEKKQNPIYRHLMNGVSFMVPFIVVGGLLIAVALTLGGEKTPKGLVIPDESFWKTIEQIGAASFSFMIPILAGYIAYSIADKPGLVP
;
A
#
# COMPACT_ATOMS: atom_id res chain seq x y z
N MET A 1 20.79 23.30 -1.10
CA MET A 1 20.04 22.37 -1.96
C MET A 1 18.77 21.99 -1.23
N LYS A 2 17.63 22.04 -1.92
CA LYS A 2 16.31 21.70 -1.38
C LYS A 2 15.80 20.45 -2.10
N LEU A 3 15.73 19.34 -1.38
CA LEU A 3 15.20 18.08 -1.88
C LEU A 3 13.82 17.84 -1.30
N LEU A 4 12.95 17.20 -2.08
CA LEU A 4 11.68 16.69 -1.57
C LEU A 4 11.66 15.18 -1.71
N ALA A 5 10.94 14.51 -0.82
CA ALA A 5 10.70 13.08 -0.96
C ALA A 5 9.24 12.70 -0.72
N ILE A 6 8.82 11.59 -1.34
CA ILE A 6 7.57 10.89 -1.03
C ILE A 6 7.91 9.46 -0.63
N THR A 7 7.34 9.00 0.48
CA THR A 7 7.40 7.58 0.87
C THR A 7 6.01 6.96 0.87
N SER A 8 5.90 5.71 0.40
CA SER A 8 4.62 4.98 0.45
C SER A 8 4.82 3.47 0.44
N CYS A 9 4.22 2.78 1.40
CA CYS A 9 4.12 1.33 1.43
C CYS A 9 2.65 0.92 1.55
N PRO A 10 2.15 -0.04 0.74
CA PRO A 10 0.77 -0.52 0.86
C PRO A 10 0.54 -1.35 2.12
N ASN A 11 1.60 -1.94 2.68
CA ASN A 11 1.54 -2.90 3.78
C ASN A 11 1.72 -2.20 5.14
N GLY A 12 0.85 -1.24 5.44
CA GLY A 12 0.87 -0.49 6.71
C GLY A 12 1.81 0.72 6.73
N ILE A 13 1.99 1.30 7.92
CA ILE A 13 2.65 2.60 8.11
C ILE A 13 4.15 2.51 8.42
N ALA A 14 4.63 1.35 8.89
CA ALA A 14 5.98 1.21 9.42
C ALA A 14 7.06 1.52 8.38
N HIS A 15 7.02 0.87 7.21
CA HIS A 15 8.00 1.12 6.16
C HIS A 15 7.92 2.54 5.60
N THR A 16 6.72 3.13 5.52
CA THR A 16 6.51 4.50 5.07
C THR A 16 7.24 5.49 5.99
N TYR A 17 7.04 5.39 7.31
CA TYR A 17 7.70 6.27 8.27
C TYR A 17 9.19 5.98 8.41
N MET A 18 9.61 4.71 8.43
CA MET A 18 11.04 4.38 8.50
C MET A 18 11.81 4.92 7.29
N ALA A 19 11.25 4.83 6.08
CA ALA A 19 11.87 5.43 4.91
C ALA A 19 11.95 6.96 5.05
N ALA A 20 10.90 7.60 5.56
CA ALA A 20 10.86 9.05 5.72
C ALA A 20 11.87 9.54 6.76
N GLU A 21 11.92 8.88 7.91
CA GLU A 21 12.87 9.20 8.98
C GLU A 21 14.31 8.98 8.55
N ASN A 22 14.61 7.87 7.86
CA ASN A 22 15.95 7.57 7.37
C ASN A 22 16.41 8.55 6.29
N LEU A 23 15.52 8.94 5.37
CA LEU A 23 15.80 9.98 4.38
C LEU A 23 16.04 11.34 5.04
N GLN A 24 15.19 11.74 5.99
CA GLN A 24 15.36 13.01 6.72
C GLN A 24 16.68 13.04 7.49
N LYS A 25 16.98 12.00 8.28
CA LYS A 25 18.24 11.89 9.03
C LYS A 25 19.47 11.86 8.12
N ALA A 26 19.39 11.25 6.94
CA ALA A 26 20.48 11.28 5.98
C ALA A 26 20.66 12.67 5.38
N ALA A 27 19.57 13.36 5.02
CA ALA A 27 19.62 14.72 4.52
C ALA A 27 20.23 15.68 5.55
N ASP A 28 19.82 15.58 6.81
CA ASP A 28 20.37 16.39 7.91
C ASP A 28 21.88 16.17 8.08
N ARG A 29 22.33 14.90 8.04
CA ARG A 29 23.76 14.54 8.11
C ARG A 29 24.57 15.06 6.91
N MET A 30 23.95 15.18 5.74
CA MET A 30 24.56 15.68 4.51
C MET A 30 24.40 17.20 4.34
N GLY A 31 23.77 17.90 5.29
CA GLY A 31 23.53 19.35 5.23
C GLY A 31 22.56 19.77 4.12
N VAL A 32 21.65 18.89 3.72
CA VAL A 32 20.66 19.14 2.66
C VAL A 32 19.30 19.40 3.30
N GLN A 33 18.60 20.45 2.84
CA GLN A 33 17.23 20.67 3.27
C GLN A 33 16.33 19.63 2.61
N MET A 34 15.61 18.86 3.42
CA MET A 34 14.66 17.87 2.94
C MET A 34 13.31 18.03 3.64
N LYS A 35 12.23 17.88 2.87
CA LYS A 35 10.87 17.64 3.37
C LYS A 35 10.35 16.34 2.79
N VAL A 36 9.76 15.50 3.63
CA VAL A 36 9.23 14.20 3.24
C VAL A 36 7.72 14.14 3.45
N GLU A 37 6.97 13.89 2.38
CA GLU A 37 5.55 13.57 2.42
C GLU A 37 5.37 12.05 2.57
N THR A 38 4.53 11.64 3.52
CA THR A 38 4.25 10.22 3.78
C THR A 38 2.85 9.88 3.30
N GLN A 39 2.74 8.84 2.47
CA GLN A 39 1.46 8.33 1.97
C GLN A 39 1.24 6.90 2.47
N GLY A 40 0.66 6.76 3.65
CA GLY A 40 0.42 5.47 4.32
C GLY A 40 -1.05 5.05 4.34
N GLY A 41 -1.36 4.02 5.13
CA GLY A 41 -2.74 3.57 5.36
C GLY A 41 -3.63 4.59 6.08
N ILE A 42 -3.03 5.55 6.80
CA ILE A 42 -3.74 6.62 7.53
C ILE A 42 -4.12 7.78 6.59
N GLY A 43 -3.44 7.92 5.45
CA GLY A 43 -3.63 9.04 4.53
C GLY A 43 -2.31 9.67 4.13
N VAL A 44 -2.39 10.90 3.62
CA VAL A 44 -1.24 11.74 3.27
C VAL A 44 -0.92 12.66 4.43
N GLU A 45 0.35 12.72 4.83
CA GLU A 45 0.84 13.65 5.86
C GLU A 45 2.06 14.41 5.33
N ASN A 46 2.30 15.59 5.90
CA ASN A 46 3.36 16.52 5.45
C ASN A 46 3.31 16.81 3.94
N GLU A 47 2.09 16.98 3.41
CA GLU A 47 1.87 17.15 1.98
C GLU A 47 2.75 18.28 1.39
N LEU A 48 3.33 17.98 0.23
CA LEU A 48 4.18 18.89 -0.52
C LEU A 48 3.30 19.94 -1.22
N THR A 49 3.59 21.19 -0.95
CA THR A 49 2.92 22.33 -1.58
C THR A 49 3.50 22.58 -2.98
N GLU A 50 2.73 23.20 -3.87
CA GLU A 50 3.22 23.57 -5.20
C GLU A 50 4.43 24.52 -5.16
N GLN A 51 4.52 25.36 -4.12
CA GLN A 51 5.65 26.26 -3.96
C GLN A 51 6.92 25.48 -3.61
N GLU A 52 6.84 24.56 -2.66
CA GLU A 52 7.96 23.69 -2.31
C GLU A 52 8.44 22.88 -3.52
N ILE A 53 7.49 22.32 -4.29
CA ILE A 53 7.79 21.56 -5.50
C ILE A 53 8.49 22.43 -6.54
N ARG A 54 8.06 23.68 -6.73
CA ARG A 54 8.73 24.63 -7.63
C ARG A 54 10.15 24.92 -7.19
N GLU A 55 10.37 25.14 -5.90
CA GLU A 55 11.68 25.47 -5.32
C GLU A 55 12.63 24.28 -5.19
N ALA A 56 12.13 23.04 -5.29
CA ALA A 56 12.94 21.84 -5.12
C ALA A 56 13.96 21.63 -6.27
N ASP A 57 15.19 21.24 -5.94
CA ASP A 57 16.21 20.91 -6.93
C ASP A 57 15.98 19.52 -7.55
N ALA A 58 15.54 18.56 -6.75
CA ALA A 58 15.18 17.21 -7.15
C ALA A 58 14.16 16.58 -6.19
N ILE A 59 13.49 15.52 -6.67
CA ILE A 59 12.43 14.81 -5.97
C ILE A 59 12.75 13.31 -5.92
N ILE A 60 12.66 12.72 -4.73
CA ILE A 60 12.89 11.29 -4.50
C ILE A 60 11.56 10.62 -4.15
N ILE A 61 11.13 9.63 -4.93
CA ILE A 61 9.96 8.81 -4.61
C ILE A 61 10.47 7.44 -4.19
N ALA A 62 10.31 7.10 -2.90
CA ALA A 62 10.62 5.80 -2.34
C ALA A 62 9.30 5.08 -1.99
N ALA A 63 8.71 4.41 -2.98
CA ALA A 63 7.34 3.89 -2.87
C ALA A 63 7.15 2.51 -3.50
N ASP A 64 6.40 1.66 -2.81
CA ASP A 64 5.91 0.36 -3.31
C ASP A 64 4.45 0.44 -3.81
N ARG A 65 3.83 1.62 -3.70
CA ARG A 65 2.50 1.96 -4.20
C ARG A 65 2.61 3.00 -5.31
N SER A 66 1.67 3.02 -6.25
CA SER A 66 1.53 4.10 -7.24
C SER A 66 1.29 5.46 -6.55
N VAL A 67 2.16 6.42 -6.83
CA VAL A 67 2.08 7.83 -6.38
C VAL A 67 1.75 8.72 -7.57
N ASN A 68 0.90 9.74 -7.40
CA ASN A 68 0.63 10.72 -8.45
C ASN A 68 1.91 11.54 -8.75
N LYS A 69 2.37 11.51 -10.01
CA LYS A 69 3.60 12.20 -10.44
C LYS A 69 3.35 13.45 -11.27
N ASP A 70 2.09 13.80 -11.52
CA ASP A 70 1.72 14.89 -12.43
C ASP A 70 2.21 16.24 -11.90
N ARG A 71 2.23 16.39 -10.56
CA ARG A 71 2.75 17.57 -9.87
C ARG A 71 4.27 17.77 -10.05
N PHE A 72 5.00 16.77 -10.56
CA PHE A 72 6.47 16.77 -10.67
C PHE A 72 6.99 16.87 -12.10
N ILE A 73 6.12 17.17 -13.07
CA ILE A 73 6.52 17.36 -14.47
C ILE A 73 7.56 18.49 -14.56
N GLY A 74 8.67 18.22 -15.25
CA GLY A 74 9.78 19.16 -15.41
C GLY A 74 10.78 19.17 -14.25
N LYS A 75 10.54 18.41 -13.17
CA LYS A 75 11.48 18.27 -12.05
C LYS A 75 12.40 17.05 -12.25
N LYS A 76 13.62 17.10 -11.70
CA LYS A 76 14.47 15.91 -11.59
C LYS A 76 13.82 14.92 -10.61
N LEU A 77 13.55 13.70 -11.05
CA LEU A 77 12.78 12.72 -10.28
C LEU A 77 13.44 11.36 -10.26
N LEU A 78 13.76 10.86 -9.07
CA LEU A 78 14.27 9.51 -8.84
C LEU A 78 13.16 8.67 -8.20
N ALA A 79 12.79 7.56 -8.83
CA ALA A 79 11.78 6.64 -8.31
C ALA A 79 12.41 5.27 -7.99
N VAL A 80 12.23 4.83 -6.75
CA VAL A 80 12.74 3.57 -6.19
C VAL A 80 11.68 2.93 -5.27
N GLY A 81 11.86 1.67 -4.90
CA GLY A 81 11.04 1.00 -3.89
C GLY A 81 11.28 1.57 -2.48
N VAL A 82 10.32 1.37 -1.57
CA VAL A 82 10.38 1.91 -0.19
C VAL A 82 11.61 1.37 0.57
N GLN A 83 12.01 0.13 0.27
CA GLN A 83 13.15 -0.54 0.92
C GLN A 83 14.49 0.15 0.62
N GLU A 84 14.66 0.71 -0.58
CA GLU A 84 15.86 1.48 -0.91
C GLU A 84 15.89 2.80 -0.12
N GLY A 85 14.73 3.43 0.11
CA GLY A 85 14.61 4.58 1.00
C GLY A 85 14.98 4.28 2.46
N ILE A 86 14.71 3.05 2.92
CA ILE A 86 15.11 2.59 4.27
C ILE A 86 16.60 2.27 4.33
N ARG A 87 17.12 1.52 3.36
CA ARG A 87 18.46 0.90 3.43
C ARG A 87 19.58 1.77 2.88
N LYS A 88 19.29 2.64 1.90
CA LYS A 88 20.29 3.41 1.16
C LYS A 88 19.92 4.89 1.01
N PRO A 89 19.45 5.58 2.07
CA PRO A 89 18.99 6.97 1.97
C PRO A 89 20.10 7.92 1.50
N GLU A 90 21.34 7.74 1.97
CA GLU A 90 22.50 8.57 1.58
C GLU A 90 22.84 8.43 0.10
N GLU A 91 22.76 7.21 -0.46
CA GLU A 91 23.02 6.98 -1.88
C GLU A 91 21.97 7.67 -2.76
N LEU A 92 20.69 7.60 -2.35
CA LEU A 92 19.60 8.26 -3.07
C LEU A 92 19.76 9.78 -3.06
N ILE A 93 20.12 10.35 -1.90
CA ILE A 93 20.40 11.78 -1.76
C ILE A 93 21.63 12.18 -2.57
N GLN A 94 22.70 11.38 -2.56
CA GLN A 94 23.91 11.67 -3.33
C GLN A 94 23.63 11.67 -4.83
N LYS A 95 22.84 10.71 -5.35
CA LYS A 95 22.38 10.72 -6.75
C LYS A 95 21.62 11.98 -7.09
N ALA A 96 20.79 12.47 -6.15
CA ALA A 96 20.07 13.73 -6.30
C ALA A 96 20.97 14.96 -6.32
N ILE A 97 22.01 14.98 -5.47
CA ILE A 97 23.02 16.04 -5.43
C ILE A 97 23.82 16.08 -6.72
N ASN A 98 24.32 14.92 -7.17
CA ASN A 98 25.17 14.81 -8.36
C ASN A 98 24.40 15.15 -9.65
N GLY A 99 23.07 15.07 -9.61
CA GLY A 99 22.23 15.34 -10.77
C GLY A 99 22.14 14.15 -11.74
N ASP A 100 22.52 12.96 -11.30
CA ASP A 100 22.44 11.68 -12.05
C ASP A 100 20.98 11.15 -12.10
N ILE A 101 20.02 12.06 -12.29
CA ILE A 101 18.59 11.78 -12.26
C ILE A 101 17.93 12.41 -13.49
N PRO A 102 17.12 11.66 -14.26
CA PRO A 102 16.39 12.20 -15.39
C PRO A 102 15.34 13.23 -14.95
N VAL A 103 15.10 14.22 -15.82
CA VAL A 103 13.96 15.13 -15.68
C VAL A 103 12.69 14.37 -16.03
N TYR A 104 11.72 14.34 -15.11
CA TYR A 104 10.44 13.72 -15.35
C TYR A 104 9.65 14.52 -16.39
N ARG A 105 9.25 13.86 -17.46
CA ARG A 105 8.29 14.41 -18.44
C ARG A 105 7.04 13.54 -18.37
N SER A 106 5.86 14.16 -18.43
CA SER A 106 4.64 13.36 -18.50
C SER A 106 4.71 12.47 -19.73
N ALA A 107 4.62 11.17 -19.50
CA ALA A 107 4.44 10.22 -20.58
C ALA A 107 3.02 10.43 -21.11
N ALA A 108 2.87 11.15 -22.20
CA ALA A 108 1.82 10.81 -23.15
C ALA A 108 2.10 9.35 -23.55
N LYS A 109 1.38 8.40 -22.94
CA LYS A 109 1.37 6.96 -23.25
C LYS A 109 2.70 6.42 -23.79
N THR A 110 3.62 6.02 -22.93
CA THR A 110 4.60 4.99 -23.32
C THR A 110 4.88 4.12 -22.12
N GLU A 111 4.53 2.86 -22.27
CA GLU A 111 4.80 1.77 -21.37
C GLU A 111 6.30 1.61 -21.11
N ALA A 112 6.60 1.19 -19.89
CA ALA A 112 7.75 0.37 -19.50
C ALA A 112 9.16 0.89 -19.80
N SER A 113 9.77 1.50 -18.79
CA SER A 113 11.21 1.34 -18.55
C SER A 113 11.42 0.51 -17.29
N ALA A 114 12.07 -0.64 -17.49
CA ALA A 114 12.25 -1.75 -16.58
C ALA A 114 12.96 -1.40 -15.26
N GLN A 115 12.43 -1.92 -14.15
CA GLN A 115 13.21 -2.23 -12.95
C GLN A 115 13.21 -3.75 -12.76
N THR A 116 14.43 -4.28 -12.69
CA THR A 116 14.77 -5.68 -12.57
C THR A 116 14.60 -6.13 -11.12
N GLU A 117 13.38 -6.46 -10.73
CA GLU A 117 13.11 -7.37 -9.61
C GLU A 117 12.42 -8.62 -10.18
N LYS A 118 12.74 -9.81 -9.64
CA LYS A 118 12.25 -11.11 -10.13
C LYS A 118 10.77 -11.03 -10.49
N LYS A 119 10.46 -11.06 -11.79
CA LYS A 119 9.11 -11.00 -12.37
C LYS A 119 8.22 -12.04 -11.69
N GLN A 120 7.52 -11.67 -10.63
CA GLN A 120 6.34 -12.39 -10.21
C GLN A 120 5.34 -12.30 -11.36
N ASN A 121 4.74 -13.42 -11.72
CA ASN A 121 3.79 -13.49 -12.82
C ASN A 121 2.70 -12.41 -12.58
N PRO A 122 2.45 -11.50 -13.54
CA PRO A 122 1.46 -10.44 -13.35
C PRO A 122 0.09 -10.99 -12.92
N ILE A 123 -0.30 -12.16 -13.44
CA ILE A 123 -1.54 -12.85 -13.04
C ILE A 123 -1.50 -13.23 -11.56
N TYR A 124 -0.38 -13.79 -11.10
CA TYR A 124 -0.20 -14.17 -9.70
C TYR A 124 -0.30 -12.94 -8.79
N ARG A 125 0.28 -11.81 -9.19
CA ARG A 125 0.18 -10.56 -8.42
C ARG A 125 -1.27 -10.07 -8.29
N HIS A 126 -2.04 -10.10 -9.37
CA HIS A 126 -3.46 -9.71 -9.34
C HIS A 126 -4.30 -10.64 -8.47
N LEU A 127 -4.05 -11.95 -8.57
CA LEU A 127 -4.69 -12.96 -7.72
C LEU A 127 -4.34 -12.74 -6.24
N MET A 128 -3.06 -12.53 -5.93
CA MET A 128 -2.61 -12.31 -4.56
C MET A 128 -3.16 -11.03 -3.96
N ASN A 129 -3.37 -9.98 -4.76
CA ASN A 129 -4.04 -8.77 -4.29
C ASN A 129 -5.45 -9.09 -3.77
N GLY A 130 -6.26 -9.81 -4.55
CA GLY A 130 -7.59 -10.22 -4.12
C GLY A 130 -7.57 -11.10 -2.86
N VAL A 131 -6.64 -12.06 -2.78
CA VAL A 131 -6.49 -12.93 -1.60
C VAL A 131 -6.16 -12.12 -0.35
N SER A 132 -5.24 -11.15 -0.42
CA SER A 132 -4.86 -10.32 0.72
C SER A 132 -6.05 -9.54 1.32
N PHE A 133 -6.95 -9.02 0.48
CA PHE A 133 -8.16 -8.33 0.96
C PHE A 133 -9.25 -9.28 1.47
N MET A 134 -9.26 -10.53 0.99
CA MET A 134 -10.20 -11.57 1.40
C MET A 134 -9.85 -12.20 2.76
N VAL A 135 -8.56 -12.36 3.08
CA VAL A 135 -8.08 -13.06 4.29
C VAL A 135 -8.70 -12.53 5.60
N PRO A 136 -8.77 -11.21 5.85
CA PRO A 136 -9.36 -10.70 7.09
C PRO A 136 -10.81 -11.15 7.33
N PHE A 137 -11.62 -11.24 6.27
CA PHE A 137 -13.02 -11.64 6.37
C PHE A 137 -13.16 -13.13 6.70
N ILE A 138 -12.34 -13.97 6.07
CA ILE A 138 -12.29 -15.41 6.36
C ILE A 138 -11.84 -15.65 7.80
N VAL A 139 -10.76 -15.00 8.22
CA VAL A 139 -10.18 -15.21 9.55
C VAL A 139 -11.15 -14.78 10.64
N VAL A 140 -11.74 -13.58 10.51
CA VAL A 140 -12.72 -13.08 11.48
C VAL A 140 -13.99 -13.94 11.45
N GLY A 141 -14.52 -14.26 10.26
CA GLY A 141 -15.71 -15.09 10.13
C GLY A 141 -15.53 -16.48 10.73
N GLY A 142 -14.39 -17.12 10.46
CA GLY A 142 -14.03 -18.44 11.00
C GLY A 142 -13.92 -18.42 12.51
N LEU A 143 -13.28 -17.39 13.05
CA LEU A 143 -13.15 -17.22 14.50
C LEU A 143 -14.52 -17.03 15.18
N LEU A 144 -15.41 -16.21 14.60
CA LEU A 144 -16.75 -15.98 15.14
C LEU A 144 -17.58 -17.27 15.17
N ILE A 145 -17.57 -18.05 14.08
CA ILE A 145 -18.27 -19.35 14.03
C ILE A 145 -17.70 -20.31 15.06
N ALA A 146 -16.38 -20.41 15.16
CA ALA A 146 -15.72 -21.31 16.11
C ALA A 146 -16.06 -20.97 17.56
N VAL A 147 -16.05 -19.68 17.93
CA VAL A 147 -16.43 -19.20 19.26
C VAL A 147 -17.91 -19.46 19.54
N ALA A 148 -18.79 -19.17 18.57
CA ALA A 148 -20.23 -19.39 18.71
C ALA A 148 -20.57 -20.87 18.93
N LEU A 149 -19.94 -21.78 18.18
CA LEU A 149 -20.13 -23.22 18.36
C LEU A 149 -19.55 -23.70 19.71
N THR A 150 -18.37 -23.22 20.10
CA THR A 150 -17.72 -23.66 21.34
C THR A 150 -18.51 -23.27 22.59
N LEU A 151 -19.10 -22.08 22.61
CA LEU A 151 -19.80 -21.54 23.78
C LEU A 151 -21.32 -21.72 23.74
N GLY A 152 -21.90 -21.79 22.54
CA GLY A 152 -23.35 -21.86 22.32
C GLY A 152 -23.85 -23.14 21.65
N GLY A 153 -22.96 -24.07 21.29
CA GLY A 153 -23.31 -25.31 20.61
C GLY A 153 -23.78 -26.39 21.57
N GLU A 154 -24.94 -26.97 21.29
CA GLU A 154 -25.48 -28.13 21.97
C GLU A 154 -25.21 -29.41 21.16
N LYS A 155 -24.94 -30.52 21.85
CA LYS A 155 -24.71 -31.80 21.20
C LYS A 155 -26.04 -32.39 20.72
N THR A 156 -26.20 -32.50 19.42
CA THR A 156 -27.32 -33.19 18.78
C THR A 156 -26.82 -34.43 18.02
N PRO A 157 -27.71 -35.36 17.62
CA PRO A 157 -27.33 -36.48 16.76
C PRO A 157 -26.71 -36.08 15.42
N LYS A 158 -26.88 -34.82 14.99
CA LYS A 158 -26.32 -34.24 13.76
C LYS A 158 -24.99 -33.50 13.98
N GLY A 159 -24.49 -33.45 15.23
CA GLY A 159 -23.30 -32.70 15.61
C GLY A 159 -23.61 -31.54 16.56
N LEU A 160 -22.66 -30.60 16.68
CA LEU A 160 -22.82 -29.39 17.48
C LEU A 160 -23.75 -28.41 16.73
N VAL A 161 -24.87 -28.03 17.35
CA VAL A 161 -25.85 -27.10 16.76
C VAL A 161 -26.15 -26.00 17.77
N ILE A 162 -26.18 -24.75 17.31
CA ILE A 162 -26.54 -23.61 18.15
C ILE A 162 -28.06 -23.43 18.11
N PRO A 163 -28.74 -23.33 19.27
CA PRO A 163 -30.18 -23.07 19.32
C PRO A 163 -30.55 -21.74 18.62
N ASP A 164 -31.63 -21.73 17.84
CA ASP A 164 -31.98 -20.57 17.00
C ASP A 164 -32.32 -19.30 17.78
N GLU A 165 -32.80 -19.44 19.02
CA GLU A 165 -33.15 -18.30 19.90
C GLU A 165 -31.94 -17.80 20.72
N SER A 166 -30.79 -18.44 20.58
CA SER A 166 -29.58 -18.10 21.33
C SER A 166 -28.87 -16.89 20.73
N PHE A 167 -28.30 -16.03 21.58
CA PHE A 167 -27.39 -14.96 21.16
C PHE A 167 -26.25 -15.47 20.27
N TRP A 168 -25.77 -16.69 20.53
CA TRP A 168 -24.69 -17.32 19.76
C TRP A 168 -25.09 -17.59 18.31
N LYS A 169 -26.39 -17.74 18.00
CA LYS A 169 -26.88 -17.91 16.63
C LYS A 169 -26.63 -16.66 15.79
N THR A 170 -26.82 -15.48 16.38
CA THR A 170 -26.51 -14.21 15.74
C THR A 170 -25.01 -14.09 15.44
N ILE A 171 -24.14 -14.52 16.35
CA ILE A 171 -22.68 -14.51 16.14
C ILE A 171 -22.28 -15.48 15.01
N GLU A 172 -22.87 -16.67 14.97
CA GLU A 172 -22.69 -17.63 13.88
C GLU A 172 -23.13 -17.04 12.54
N GLN A 173 -24.29 -16.38 12.48
CA GLN A 173 -24.80 -15.74 11.26
C GLN A 173 -23.90 -14.61 10.77
N ILE A 174 -23.36 -13.78 11.67
CA ILE A 174 -22.38 -12.73 11.31
C ILE A 174 -21.12 -13.37 10.74
N GLY A 175 -20.64 -14.46 11.36
CA GLY A 175 -19.51 -15.22 10.85
C GLY A 175 -19.78 -15.81 9.46
N ALA A 176 -20.95 -16.41 9.25
CA ALA A 176 -21.37 -16.97 7.97
C ALA A 176 -21.53 -15.90 6.88
N ALA A 177 -22.09 -14.74 7.23
CA ALA A 177 -22.13 -13.58 6.34
C ALA A 177 -20.72 -13.09 5.98
N SER A 178 -19.78 -13.08 6.94
CA SER A 178 -18.38 -12.72 6.66
C SER A 178 -17.75 -13.66 5.63
N PHE A 179 -18.06 -14.97 5.69
CA PHE A 179 -17.64 -15.91 4.66
C PHE A 179 -18.30 -15.69 3.30
N SER A 180 -19.56 -15.25 3.24
CA SER A 180 -20.22 -15.01 1.95
C SER A 180 -19.61 -13.82 1.21
N PHE A 181 -19.05 -12.84 1.93
CA PHE A 181 -18.30 -11.72 1.35
C PHE A 181 -16.93 -12.11 0.77
N MET A 182 -16.44 -13.32 1.04
CA MET A 182 -15.16 -13.82 0.53
C MET A 182 -15.06 -13.69 -1.00
N ILE A 183 -16.07 -14.18 -1.73
CA ILE A 183 -16.07 -14.23 -3.20
C ILE A 183 -16.19 -12.82 -3.82
N PRO A 184 -17.15 -11.97 -3.40
CA PRO A 184 -17.24 -10.59 -3.89
C PRO A 184 -15.98 -9.77 -3.66
N ILE A 185 -15.35 -9.89 -2.48
CA ILE A 185 -14.13 -9.14 -2.14
C ILE A 185 -12.96 -9.62 -2.99
N LEU A 186 -12.77 -10.94 -3.10
CA LEU A 186 -11.73 -11.51 -3.96
C LEU A 186 -11.86 -11.00 -5.40
N ALA A 187 -13.06 -11.10 -5.98
CA ALA A 187 -13.33 -10.65 -7.34
C ALA A 187 -13.12 -9.14 -7.51
N GLY A 188 -13.67 -8.34 -6.60
CA GLY A 188 -13.57 -6.88 -6.63
C GLY A 188 -12.12 -6.40 -6.54
N TYR A 189 -11.33 -6.96 -5.63
CA TYR A 189 -9.93 -6.55 -5.46
C TYR A 189 -8.97 -7.13 -6.51
N ILE A 190 -9.34 -8.22 -7.20
CA ILE A 190 -8.67 -8.63 -8.44
C ILE A 190 -8.96 -7.59 -9.53
N ALA A 191 -10.23 -7.23 -9.75
CA ALA A 191 -10.63 -6.24 -10.75
C ALA A 191 -10.00 -4.87 -10.50
N TYR A 192 -10.01 -4.41 -9.25
CA TYR A 192 -9.32 -3.19 -8.81
C TYR A 192 -7.82 -3.23 -9.11
N SER A 193 -7.16 -4.37 -8.92
CA SER A 193 -5.73 -4.48 -9.23
C SER A 193 -5.41 -4.41 -10.72
N ILE A 194 -6.39 -4.67 -11.60
CA ILE A 194 -6.25 -4.66 -13.06
C ILE A 194 -6.64 -3.29 -13.62
N ALA A 195 -7.77 -2.73 -13.17
CA ALA A 195 -8.41 -1.57 -13.76
C ALA A 195 -8.52 -0.35 -12.82
N ASP A 196 -7.93 -0.41 -11.63
CA ASP A 196 -8.04 0.62 -10.57
C ASP A 196 -9.52 0.87 -10.20
N LYS A 197 -9.87 2.07 -9.73
CA LYS A 197 -11.25 2.45 -9.34
C LYS A 197 -12.33 2.05 -10.36
N PRO A 198 -12.14 2.22 -11.70
CA PRO A 198 -13.08 1.72 -12.71
C PRO A 198 -13.43 0.23 -12.58
N GLY A 199 -12.51 -0.61 -12.10
CA GLY A 199 -12.76 -2.05 -11.91
C GLY A 199 -13.73 -2.40 -10.78
N LEU A 200 -14.12 -1.43 -9.95
CA LEU A 200 -15.08 -1.60 -8.84
C LEU A 200 -16.45 -0.99 -9.15
N VAL A 201 -16.58 -0.26 -10.25
CA VAL A 201 -17.82 0.40 -10.67
C VAL A 201 -18.56 -0.55 -11.64
N PRO A 202 -19.89 -0.69 -11.54
CA PRO A 202 -20.69 -1.50 -12.45
C PRO A 202 -20.67 -1.02 -13.90
#